data_AF-A0A392UJE8-F1
#
_entry.id   AF-A0A392UJE8-F1
#
_cell.length_a   1.000
_cell.length_b   1.000
_cell.length_c   1.000
_cell.angle_alpha   90.00
_cell.angle_beta   90.00
_cell.angle_gamma   90.00
#
_symmetry.space_group_name_H-M   'P 1'
#
loop_
_entity.id
_entity.type
_entity.pdbx_description
1 polymer ?
#
loop_
_entity_poly.entity_id
_entity_poly.type
_entity_poly.pdbx_seq_one_letter_code
_entity_poly.pdbx_strand_id
1 'polypeptide(L)' 'CVVYQVDVVLRGYSGYNTRWALKVLERVFPVSLGGDGGSETAPVALTVFFGANDACLPDRCSGFQHVPLHEYKENLRSIV' A
#
# COMPACT_ATOMS: atom_id res chain seq x y z
N CYS A 1 -32.07 7.24 -15.95
CA CYS A 1 -31.34 7.36 -14.68
C CYS A 1 -30.09 6.49 -14.81
N VAL A 2 -28.89 7.06 -14.76
CA VAL A 2 -27.64 6.29 -14.85
C VAL A 2 -27.17 6.03 -13.42
N VAL A 3 -26.94 4.77 -13.08
CA VAL A 3 -26.42 4.35 -11.77
C VAL A 3 -24.99 3.87 -11.97
N TYR A 4 -24.06 4.42 -11.21
CA TYR A 4 -22.67 3.99 -11.19
C TYR A 4 -22.43 3.08 -9.98
N GLN A 5 -21.83 1.93 -10.23
CA GLN A 5 -21.42 0.97 -9.21
C GLN A 5 -19.92 0.78 -9.31
N VAL A 6 -19.26 0.69 -8.16
CA VAL A 6 -17.82 0.38 -8.04
C VAL A 6 -17.62 -0.66 -6.95
N ASP A 7 -16.76 -1.62 -7.23
CA ASP A 7 -16.32 -2.61 -6.24
C ASP A 7 -15.13 -2.05 -5.47
N VAL A 8 -15.15 -2.21 -4.14
CA VAL A 8 -14.10 -1.71 -3.25
C VAL A 8 -13.43 -2.89 -2.57
N VAL A 9 -12.12 -3.02 -2.76
CA VAL A 9 -11.30 -4.04 -2.10
C VAL A 9 -10.46 -3.38 -1.01
N LEU A 10 -10.62 -3.83 0.23
CA LEU A 10 -9.88 -3.32 1.39
C LEU A 10 -8.74 -4.28 1.76
N ARG A 11 -7.52 -3.75 1.94
CA ARG A 11 -6.34 -4.51 2.37
C ARG A 11 -5.70 -3.84 3.58
N GLY A 12 -5.90 -4.42 4.77
CA GLY A 12 -5.33 -3.96 6.03
C GLY A 12 -4.13 -4.80 6.45
N TYR A 13 -3.01 -4.15 6.80
CA TYR A 13 -1.79 -4.80 7.24
C TYR A 13 -1.31 -4.23 8.57
N SER A 14 -1.69 -4.89 9.67
CA SER A 14 -1.30 -4.45 11.02
C SER A 14 0.22 -4.49 11.20
N GLY A 15 0.78 -3.42 11.78
CA GLY A 15 2.22 -3.27 12.02
C GLY A 15 3.09 -3.03 10.77
N TYR A 16 2.50 -2.94 9.58
CA TYR A 16 3.26 -2.66 8.36
C TYR A 16 3.58 -1.16 8.26
N ASN A 17 4.81 -0.87 7.84
CA ASN A 17 5.30 0.45 7.51
C ASN A 17 5.61 0.50 6.00
N THR A 18 6.11 1.63 5.51
CA THR A 18 6.38 1.78 4.08
C THR A 18 7.44 0.83 3.52
N ARG A 19 8.39 0.33 4.33
CA ARG A 19 9.35 -0.72 3.91
C ARG A 19 8.66 -2.04 3.59
N TRP A 20 7.63 -2.39 4.37
CA TRP A 20 6.85 -3.60 4.15
C TRP A 20 5.91 -3.45 2.95
N ALA A 21 5.34 -2.26 2.77
CA ALA A 21 4.47 -1.93 1.63
C ALA A 21 5.16 -2.24 0.29
N LEU A 22 6.42 -1.83 0.13
CA LEU A 22 7.21 -2.11 -1.08
C LEU A 22 7.34 -3.59 -1.41
N LYS A 23 7.39 -4.46 -0.40
CA LYS A 23 7.52 -5.91 -0.59
C LYS A 23 6.22 -6.60 -0.95
N VAL A 24 5.08 -6.00 -0.61
CA VAL A 24 3.76 -6.59 -0.87
C VAL A 24 3.07 -5.99 -2.08
N LEU A 25 3.58 -4.88 -2.62
CA LEU A 25 3.03 -4.19 -3.80
C LEU A 25 2.69 -5.14 -4.94
N GLU A 26 3.62 -6.02 -5.32
CA GLU A 26 3.43 -7.00 -6.42
C GLU A 26 2.31 -8.02 -6.15
N ARG A 27 2.00 -8.30 -4.88
CA ARG A 27 0.93 -9.22 -4.49
C ARG A 27 -0.41 -8.52 -4.31
N VAL A 28 -0.38 -7.24 -3.94
CA VAL A 28 -1.57 -6.42 -3.70
C VAL A 28 -2.11 -5.87 -5.01
N PHE A 29 -1.21 -5.51 -5.92
CA PHE A 29 -1.50 -5.08 -7.28
C PHE A 29 -0.96 -6.15 -8.21
N PRO A 30 -1.70 -7.26 -8.43
CA PRO A 30 -1.34 -8.18 -9.48
C PRO A 30 -1.24 -7.36 -10.76
N VAL A 31 -0.06 -7.39 -11.37
CA VAL A 31 0.23 -6.73 -12.62
C VAL A 31 -0.73 -7.32 -13.65
N SER A 32 -1.84 -6.64 -13.92
CA SER A 32 -2.72 -6.93 -15.06
C SER A 32 -1.99 -6.53 -16.36
N LEU A 33 -0.88 -7.20 -16.65
CA LEU A 33 -0.29 -7.26 -17.98
C LEU A 33 -0.57 -8.67 -18.50
N GLY A 34 -1.73 -8.83 -19.16
CA GLY A 34 -2.07 -9.88 -20.11
C GLY A 34 -1.62 -11.31 -19.78
N GLY A 35 -2.52 -12.11 -19.20
CA GLY A 35 -2.31 -13.56 -19.12
C GLY A 35 -3.44 -14.28 -18.39
N ASP A 36 -4.40 -14.75 -19.19
CA ASP A 36 -5.21 -15.96 -19.00
C ASP A 36 -5.87 -16.21 -17.63
N GLY A 37 -7.14 -15.83 -17.50
CA GLY A 37 -8.11 -16.63 -16.73
C GLY A 37 -8.91 -15.95 -15.60
N GLY A 38 -8.73 -14.65 -15.34
CA GLY A 38 -9.52 -13.94 -14.33
C GLY A 38 -9.61 -12.45 -14.64
N SER A 39 -10.84 -11.94 -14.77
CA SER A 39 -11.14 -10.54 -15.08
C SER A 39 -10.78 -9.59 -13.92
N GLU A 40 -9.50 -9.31 -13.68
CA GLU A 40 -9.09 -8.23 -12.76
C GLU A 40 -8.62 -7.01 -13.56
N THR A 41 -9.58 -6.14 -13.86
CA THR A 41 -9.31 -4.80 -14.38
C THR A 41 -8.51 -3.99 -13.36
N ALA A 42 -7.55 -3.19 -13.82
CA ALA A 42 -6.80 -2.30 -12.93
C ALA A 42 -7.76 -1.37 -12.17
N PRO A 43 -7.51 -1.11 -10.87
CA PRO A 43 -8.41 -0.29 -10.07
C PRO A 43 -8.51 1.13 -10.66
N VAL A 44 -9.73 1.67 -10.73
CA VAL A 44 -9.99 3.05 -11.21
C VAL A 44 -9.45 4.11 -10.25
N ALA A 45 -9.25 3.75 -8.98
CA ALA A 45 -8.64 4.58 -7.97
C ALA A 45 -7.97 3.70 -6.90
N LEU A 46 -6.81 4.16 -6.42
CA LEU A 46 -6.10 3.54 -5.30
C LEU A 46 -5.86 4.59 -4.21
N THR A 47 -6.08 4.20 -2.96
CA THR A 47 -5.71 5.02 -1.80
C THR A 47 -4.77 4.22 -0.89
N VAL A 48 -3.67 4.85 -0.49
CA VAL A 48 -2.62 4.24 0.34
C VAL A 48 -2.54 4.98 1.68
N PHE A 49 -2.67 4.24 2.78
CA PHE A 49 -2.65 4.80 4.14
C PHE A 49 -1.49 4.21 4.97
N PHE A 50 -0.25 4.63 4.68
CA PHE A 50 0.94 4.31 5.50
C PHE A 50 1.52 5.57 6.16
N GLY A 51 2.10 5.42 7.35
CA GLY A 51 2.78 6.52 8.06
C GLY A 51 2.72 6.45 9.58
N ALA A 52 1.66 5.87 10.17
CA ALA A 52 1.53 5.79 11.62
C ALA A 52 2.65 4.95 12.27
N ASN A 53 2.95 3.79 11.67
CA ASN A 53 4.01 2.90 12.13
C ASN A 53 5.41 3.47 11.83
N ASP A 54 5.58 4.07 10.65
CA ASP A 54 6.80 4.79 10.23
C ASP A 54 7.19 5.91 11.21
N ALA A 55 6.19 6.62 11.75
CA ALA A 55 6.36 7.70 12.70
C ALA A 55 6.63 7.24 14.15
N CYS A 56 6.72 5.92 14.41
CA CYS A 56 7.08 5.43 15.74
C CYS A 56 8.40 6.04 16.20
N LEU A 57 8.46 6.47 17.47
CA LEU A 57 9.68 7.03 18.03
C LEU A 57 10.72 5.92 18.25
N PRO A 58 11.98 6.11 17.82
CA PRO A 58 13.00 5.07 17.87
C PRO A 58 13.39 4.66 19.30
N ASP A 59 13.14 5.52 20.30
CA ASP A 59 13.45 5.32 21.72
C ASP A 59 12.30 4.68 22.52
N ARG A 60 11.22 4.25 21.86
CA ARG A 60 10.05 3.61 22.50
C ARG A 60 9.93 2.13 22.12
N CYS A 61 9.01 1.43 22.78
CA CYS A 61 8.80 -0.02 22.57
C CYS A 61 8.49 -0.38 21.10
N SER A 62 7.93 0.53 20.32
CA SER A 62 7.65 0.35 18.88
C SER A 62 8.73 0.93 17.96
N GLY A 63 9.89 1.32 18.48
CA GLY A 63 10.96 1.96 17.72
C GLY A 63 11.49 1.15 16.54
N PHE A 64 11.32 -0.19 16.57
CA PHE A 64 11.63 -1.08 15.45
C PHE A 64 10.81 -0.80 14.17
N GLN A 65 9.68 -0.09 14.28
CA GLN A 65 8.84 0.28 13.14
C GLN A 65 9.25 1.61 12.49
N HIS A 66 10.12 2.38 13.17
CA HIS A 66 10.52 3.71 12.73
C HIS A 66 11.13 3.70 11.33
N VAL A 67 10.67 4.64 10.50
CA VAL A 67 11.24 4.93 9.18
C VAL A 67 11.63 6.41 9.15
N PRO A 68 12.90 6.74 8.86
CA PRO A 68 13.33 8.13 8.73
C PRO A 68 12.55 8.87 7.64
N LEU A 69 12.33 10.18 7.83
CA LEU A 69 11.50 10.99 6.93
C LEU A 69 11.94 10.96 5.46
N HIS A 70 13.25 10.96 5.19
CA HIS A 70 13.76 10.91 3.81
C HIS A 70 13.38 9.59 3.14
N GLU A 71 13.56 8.48 3.86
CA GLU A 71 13.22 7.14 3.39
C GLU A 71 11.71 6.97 3.23
N TYR A 72 10.90 7.47 4.18
CA TYR A 72 9.43 7.47 4.04
C TYR A 72 8.98 8.15 2.75
N LYS A 73 9.57 9.31 2.42
CA LYS A 73 9.27 10.04 1.17
C LYS A 73 9.68 9.26 -0.08
N GLU A 74 10.82 8.58 -0.04
CA GLU A 74 11.28 7.74 -1.15
C GLU A 74 10.38 6.51 -1.32
N ASN A 75 10.05 5.83 -0.21
CA ASN A 75 9.16 4.68 -0.23
C ASN A 75 7.78 5.05 -0.79
N LEU A 76 7.20 6.20 -0.39
CA LEU A 76 5.94 6.66 -0.97
C LEU A 76 6.04 6.87 -2.48
N ARG A 77 7.11 7.49 -2.99
CA ARG A 77 7.30 7.68 -4.44
C ARG A 77 7.50 6.37 -5.21
N SER A 78 7.95 5.31 -4.54
CA SER A 78 8.07 3.99 -5.14
C SER A 78 6.76 3.20 -5.08
N ILE A 79 5.81 3.61 -4.22
CA ILE A 79 4.48 2.98 -4.11
C ILE A 79 3.51 3.53 -5.17
N VAL A 80 3.61 4.82 -5.52
CA VAL A 80 2.73 5.51 -6.48
C VAL A 80 3.45 5.78 -7.79
#